data_AF-A0A497MYX8-F1
#
_entry.id   AF-A0A497MYX8-F1
#
_cell.length_a   1.000
_cell.length_b   1.000
_cell.length_c   1.000
_cell.angle_alpha   90.00
_cell.angle_beta   90.00
_cell.angle_gamma   90.00
#
_symmetry.space_group_name_H-M   'P 1'
#
loop_
_entity.id
_entity.type
_entity.pdbx_description
1 polymer ?
#
loop_
_entity_poly.entity_id
_entity_poly.type
_entity_poly.pdbx_seq_one_letter_code
_entity_poly.pdbx_strand_id
1 'polypeptide(L)'
;MARNHLRIVNAPFAVEAVQFEKYCVDAARVDEKYGGPWKYGRDWVQLPYMPGGSAALVAFLEDVHSAVATDVKGTPLDELPLMRDFHNYKDIALWICPHWAFPMIVQYVTGERGIPSVYFAQAAAYARYSVYMMIYPDKVWMTNGFLGGAQYEKLVGIKGLGHAAIDSYAILSAVYLIFVILGNITMVSRIGEEKEEEVTV
;
A
#
# COMPACT_ATOMS: atom_id res chain seq x y z
N MET A 1 7.71 -8.37 18.83
CA MET A 1 6.72 -9.33 19.37
C MET A 1 5.93 -10.10 18.29
N ALA A 2 5.94 -9.73 17.00
CA ALA A 2 5.18 -10.44 15.94
C ALA A 2 5.94 -11.59 15.23
N ARG A 3 7.04 -12.12 15.78
CA ARG A 3 8.01 -12.90 14.99
C ARG A 3 7.72 -14.39 14.81
N ASN A 4 6.76 -15.00 15.51
CA ASN A 4 6.71 -16.48 15.58
C ASN A 4 5.51 -17.19 14.96
N HIS A 5 4.42 -16.51 14.52
CA HIS A 5 3.23 -17.21 13.97
C HIS A 5 2.47 -16.44 12.89
N LEU A 6 3.05 -15.39 12.31
CA LEU A 6 2.34 -14.57 11.33
C LEU A 6 2.48 -15.20 9.93
N ARG A 7 1.34 -15.54 9.32
CA ARG A 7 1.24 -16.18 8.01
C ARG A 7 0.53 -15.24 7.05
N ILE A 8 1.00 -15.17 5.81
CA ILE A 8 0.50 -14.20 4.81
C ILE A 8 -0.11 -14.93 3.62
N VAL A 9 -1.32 -14.55 3.25
CA VAL A 9 -1.95 -14.96 1.99
C VAL A 9 -2.20 -13.72 1.15
N ASN A 10 -1.58 -13.67 -0.01
CA ASN A 10 -1.84 -12.64 -1.00
C ASN A 10 -3.04 -13.08 -1.86
N ALA A 11 -4.10 -12.26 -1.85
CA ALA A 11 -5.38 -12.55 -2.47
C ALA A 11 -5.73 -11.47 -3.51
N PRO A 12 -5.29 -11.64 -4.77
CA PRO A 12 -5.47 -10.62 -5.80
C PRO A 12 -6.88 -10.61 -6.39
N PHE A 13 -7.60 -9.50 -6.17
CA PHE A 13 -8.95 -9.23 -6.71
C PHE A 13 -8.96 -8.17 -7.83
N ALA A 14 -7.78 -7.72 -8.27
CA ALA A 14 -7.60 -6.79 -9.39
C ALA A 14 -6.59 -7.36 -10.41
N VAL A 15 -6.66 -6.91 -11.65
CA VAL A 15 -5.92 -7.50 -12.79
C VAL A 15 -4.41 -7.32 -12.66
N GLU A 16 -3.96 -6.25 -12.00
CA GLU A 16 -2.56 -5.92 -11.75
C GLU A 16 -2.02 -6.52 -10.44
N ALA A 17 -2.91 -7.04 -9.59
CA ALA A 17 -2.59 -7.33 -8.21
C ALA A 17 -1.57 -8.48 -8.07
N VAL A 18 -1.60 -9.48 -8.95
CA VAL A 18 -0.63 -10.59 -8.93
C VAL A 18 0.81 -10.09 -9.09
N GLN A 19 1.05 -9.23 -10.09
CA GLN A 19 2.38 -8.65 -10.35
C GLN A 19 2.78 -7.67 -9.24
N PHE A 20 1.82 -6.87 -8.77
CA PHE A 20 2.06 -5.89 -7.72
C PHE A 20 2.41 -6.55 -6.38
N GLU A 21 1.69 -7.60 -5.99
CA GLU A 21 1.95 -8.37 -4.77
C GLU A 21 3.30 -9.08 -4.84
N LYS A 22 3.65 -9.66 -6.01
CA LYS A 22 5.00 -10.19 -6.24
C LYS A 22 6.06 -9.10 -6.04
N TYR A 23 5.86 -7.92 -6.65
CA TYR A 23 6.77 -6.78 -6.47
C TYR A 23 6.89 -6.39 -4.99
N CYS A 24 5.79 -6.38 -4.24
CA CYS A 24 5.82 -6.06 -2.81
C CYS A 24 6.63 -7.09 -2.01
N VAL A 25 6.47 -8.38 -2.30
CA VAL A 25 7.24 -9.47 -1.66
C VAL A 25 8.74 -9.33 -1.97
N ASP A 26 9.08 -9.14 -3.25
CA ASP A 26 10.47 -8.95 -3.71
C ASP A 26 11.08 -7.68 -3.07
N ALA A 27 10.35 -6.56 -3.09
CA ALA A 27 10.83 -5.27 -2.58
C ALA A 27 10.97 -5.25 -1.06
N ALA A 28 10.08 -5.95 -0.35
CA ALA A 28 10.20 -6.15 1.09
C ALA A 28 11.33 -7.13 1.45
N ARG A 29 11.93 -7.82 0.47
CA ARG A 29 13.01 -8.80 0.65
C ARG A 29 12.64 -9.80 1.74
N VAL A 30 11.40 -10.29 1.65
CA VAL A 30 10.80 -11.20 2.63
C VAL A 30 11.56 -12.52 2.67
N ASP A 31 12.25 -12.85 1.59
CA ASP A 31 13.01 -14.06 1.36
C ASP A 31 14.53 -13.91 1.60
N GLU A 32 15.04 -12.69 1.76
CA GLU A 32 16.49 -12.44 1.84
C GLU A 32 16.96 -11.78 3.15
N LYS A 33 16.43 -10.60 3.50
CA LYS A 33 17.09 -9.68 4.46
C LYS A 33 16.18 -9.20 5.59
N TYR A 34 14.90 -8.94 5.32
CA TYR A 34 13.98 -8.36 6.30
C TYR A 34 12.79 -9.26 6.66
N GLY A 35 12.34 -10.11 5.74
CA GLY A 35 11.52 -11.26 6.14
C GLY A 35 12.46 -12.38 6.52
N GLY A 36 12.34 -12.95 7.71
CA GLY A 36 13.25 -14.00 8.19
C GLY A 36 13.18 -15.31 7.38
N PRO A 37 13.31 -16.48 8.01
CA PRO A 37 13.34 -17.77 7.32
C PRO A 37 11.96 -18.23 6.82
N TRP A 38 11.21 -17.36 6.14
CA TRP A 38 9.85 -17.62 5.69
C TRP A 38 9.85 -18.52 4.46
N LYS A 39 9.09 -19.62 4.53
CA LYS A 39 8.99 -20.63 3.48
C LYS A 39 7.66 -20.50 2.74
N TYR A 40 7.72 -20.46 1.42
CA TYR A 40 6.52 -20.52 0.57
C TYR A 40 5.69 -21.76 0.89
N GLY A 41 4.37 -21.65 0.89
CA GLY A 41 3.43 -22.71 1.22
C GLY A 41 3.20 -22.93 2.72
N ARG A 42 4.15 -22.53 3.58
CA ARG A 42 4.03 -22.64 5.05
C ARG A 42 3.80 -21.30 5.73
N ASP A 43 4.60 -20.31 5.37
CA ASP A 43 4.62 -18.99 6.01
C ASP A 43 3.97 -17.93 5.12
N TRP A 44 4.04 -18.11 3.80
CA TRP A 44 3.32 -17.27 2.85
C TRP A 44 2.87 -18.01 1.59
N VAL A 45 1.75 -17.57 1.00
CA VAL A 45 1.18 -18.09 -0.25
C VAL A 45 0.72 -16.94 -1.15
N GLN A 46 0.91 -17.12 -2.45
CA GLN A 46 0.42 -16.22 -3.48
C GLN A 46 -0.69 -16.91 -4.28
N LEU A 47 -1.92 -16.41 -4.16
CA LEU A 47 -3.05 -16.91 -4.94
C LEU A 47 -3.06 -16.29 -6.35
N PRO A 48 -3.70 -16.96 -7.33
CA PRO A 48 -3.97 -16.38 -8.63
C PRO A 48 -5.02 -15.27 -8.55
N TYR A 49 -5.14 -14.48 -9.62
CA TYR A 49 -6.20 -13.49 -9.75
C TYR A 49 -7.58 -14.16 -9.69
N MET A 50 -8.44 -13.69 -8.79
CA MET A 50 -9.83 -14.14 -8.66
C MET A 50 -10.78 -13.14 -9.35
N PRO A 51 -11.32 -13.45 -10.54
CA PRO A 51 -12.23 -12.55 -11.26
C PRO A 51 -13.61 -12.51 -10.59
N GLY A 52 -14.27 -11.35 -10.68
CA GLY A 52 -15.64 -11.16 -10.14
C GLY A 52 -15.79 -10.03 -9.12
N GLY A 53 -14.70 -9.31 -8.79
CA GLY A 53 -14.74 -8.15 -7.91
C GLY A 53 -15.33 -8.49 -6.54
N SER A 54 -16.35 -7.74 -6.10
CA SER A 54 -17.01 -7.96 -4.81
C SER A 54 -17.57 -9.37 -4.64
N ALA A 55 -18.10 -9.99 -5.71
CA ALA A 55 -18.65 -11.34 -5.62
C ALA A 55 -17.55 -12.39 -5.34
N ALA A 56 -16.38 -12.21 -5.97
CA ALA A 56 -15.22 -13.06 -5.73
C ALA A 56 -14.66 -12.87 -4.31
N LEU A 57 -14.58 -11.62 -3.83
CA LEU A 57 -14.19 -11.34 -2.46
C LEU A 57 -15.13 -11.99 -1.45
N VAL A 58 -16.44 -11.86 -1.63
CA VAL A 58 -17.43 -12.49 -0.74
C VAL A 58 -17.33 -14.01 -0.78
N ALA A 59 -17.23 -14.62 -1.96
CA ALA A 59 -17.05 -16.06 -2.09
C ALA A 59 -15.78 -16.54 -1.36
N PHE A 60 -14.66 -15.84 -1.54
CA PHE A 60 -13.39 -16.13 -0.86
C PHE A 60 -13.48 -15.99 0.65
N LEU A 61 -14.23 -15.00 1.14
CA LEU A 61 -14.43 -14.81 2.57
C LEU A 61 -15.32 -15.91 3.18
N GLU A 62 -16.26 -16.48 2.43
CA GLU A 62 -17.10 -17.57 2.95
C GLU A 62 -16.43 -18.94 2.88
N ASP A 63 -15.76 -19.25 1.77
CA ASP A 63 -15.05 -20.51 1.59
C ASP A 63 -13.88 -20.33 0.60
N VAL A 64 -12.68 -20.28 1.17
CA VAL A 64 -11.42 -20.09 0.44
C VAL A 64 -11.18 -21.21 -0.56
N HIS A 65 -11.44 -22.47 -0.18
CA HIS A 65 -11.14 -23.65 -1.02
C HIS A 65 -12.17 -23.83 -2.13
N SER A 66 -13.39 -23.31 -1.94
CA SER A 66 -14.39 -23.20 -3.00
C SER A 66 -14.08 -22.05 -3.97
N ALA A 67 -13.53 -20.94 -3.47
CA ALA A 67 -13.23 -19.76 -4.27
C ALA A 67 -11.97 -19.91 -5.16
N VAL A 68 -10.98 -20.71 -4.73
CA VAL A 68 -9.73 -20.91 -5.47
C VAL A 68 -9.18 -22.31 -5.26
N ALA A 69 -8.72 -22.96 -6.34
CA ALA A 69 -8.28 -24.35 -6.31
C ALA A 69 -6.74 -24.52 -6.23
N THR A 70 -5.98 -23.59 -6.82
CA THR A 70 -4.51 -23.66 -6.86
C THR A 70 -3.88 -22.31 -6.51
N ASP A 71 -2.62 -22.33 -6.08
CA ASP A 71 -1.79 -21.12 -6.03
C ASP A 71 -1.42 -20.63 -7.45
N VAL A 72 -0.67 -19.51 -7.51
CA VAL A 72 -0.19 -18.92 -8.78
C VAL A 72 0.78 -19.84 -9.55
N LYS A 73 1.37 -20.84 -8.89
CA LYS A 73 2.29 -21.83 -9.48
C LYS A 73 1.57 -23.08 -9.99
N GLY A 74 0.26 -23.19 -9.76
CA GLY A 74 -0.54 -24.37 -10.09
C GLY A 74 -0.50 -25.46 -9.02
N THR A 75 0.07 -25.20 -7.84
CA THR A 75 0.07 -26.13 -6.72
C THR A 75 -1.33 -26.18 -6.12
N PRO A 76 -1.96 -27.36 -5.96
CA PRO A 76 -3.23 -27.49 -5.25
C PRO A 76 -3.16 -26.92 -3.83
N LEU A 77 -4.22 -26.23 -3.38
CA LEU A 77 -4.25 -25.62 -2.05
C LEU A 77 -3.99 -26.62 -0.92
N ASP A 78 -4.51 -27.85 -1.03
CA ASP A 78 -4.35 -28.91 -0.04
C ASP A 78 -2.90 -29.39 0.15
N GLU A 79 -2.03 -29.11 -0.82
CA GLU A 79 -0.59 -29.42 -0.74
C GLU A 79 0.19 -28.34 0.02
N LEU A 80 -0.41 -27.18 0.28
CA LEU A 80 0.21 -26.05 0.95
C LEU A 80 -0.13 -26.06 2.45
N PRO A 81 0.83 -26.27 3.37
CA PRO A 81 0.56 -26.36 4.81
C PRO A 81 -0.21 -25.17 5.40
N LEU A 82 0.00 -23.95 4.89
CA LEU A 82 -0.70 -22.74 5.32
C LEU A 82 -2.20 -22.82 5.00
N MET A 83 -2.54 -23.26 3.79
CA MET A 83 -3.91 -23.22 3.27
C MET A 83 -4.82 -24.26 3.93
N ARG A 84 -4.24 -25.29 4.56
CA ARG A 84 -4.98 -26.28 5.36
C ARG A 84 -5.64 -25.69 6.61
N ASP A 85 -5.11 -24.60 7.13
CA ASP A 85 -5.65 -23.91 8.31
C ASP A 85 -6.49 -22.69 7.94
N PHE A 86 -6.65 -22.38 6.65
CA PHE A 86 -7.31 -21.17 6.17
C PHE A 86 -8.51 -21.55 5.31
N HIS A 87 -9.71 -21.44 5.91
CA HIS A 87 -10.96 -21.86 5.28
C HIS A 87 -11.90 -20.70 4.98
N ASN A 88 -11.96 -19.70 5.87
CA ASN A 88 -12.89 -18.59 5.70
C ASN A 88 -12.43 -17.34 6.46
N TYR A 89 -13.27 -16.31 6.43
CA TYR A 89 -13.00 -15.01 7.03
C TYR A 89 -12.68 -15.06 8.54
N LYS A 90 -13.17 -16.07 9.28
CA LYS A 90 -12.93 -16.19 10.73
C LYS A 90 -11.47 -16.47 11.05
N ASP A 91 -10.71 -16.99 10.08
CA ASP A 91 -9.29 -17.28 10.22
C ASP A 91 -8.41 -16.04 9.93
N ILE A 92 -9.02 -14.93 9.51
CA ILE A 92 -8.32 -13.69 9.13
C ILE A 92 -8.23 -12.75 10.34
N ALA A 93 -7.01 -12.55 10.83
CA ALA A 93 -6.75 -11.61 11.92
C ALA A 93 -6.66 -10.14 11.47
N LEU A 94 -6.22 -9.90 10.23
CA LEU A 94 -5.98 -8.57 9.68
C LEU A 94 -6.04 -8.64 8.15
N TRP A 95 -6.71 -7.67 7.53
CA TRP A 95 -6.68 -7.48 6.08
C TRP A 95 -5.81 -6.29 5.70
N ILE A 96 -4.85 -6.49 4.80
CA ILE A 96 -4.00 -5.42 4.29
C ILE A 96 -4.43 -5.12 2.86
N CYS A 97 -4.87 -3.89 2.61
CA CYS A 97 -5.07 -3.38 1.27
C CYS A 97 -3.86 -2.52 0.92
N PRO A 98 -3.01 -2.94 -0.04
CA PRO A 98 -1.85 -2.14 -0.41
C PRO A 98 -2.16 -1.13 -1.53
N HIS A 99 -3.35 -1.17 -2.16
CA HIS A 99 -3.66 -0.36 -3.34
C HIS A 99 -5.16 0.03 -3.51
N TRP A 100 -5.83 -0.40 -4.59
CA TRP A 100 -7.20 0.06 -4.91
C TRP A 100 -8.26 -0.78 -4.16
N ALA A 101 -9.53 -0.46 -4.41
CA ALA A 101 -10.70 -1.17 -3.89
C ALA A 101 -10.91 -1.10 -2.37
N PHE A 102 -10.28 -0.15 -1.67
CA PHE A 102 -10.46 -0.01 -0.22
C PHE A 102 -11.93 0.13 0.25
N PRO A 103 -12.83 0.85 -0.44
CA PRO A 103 -14.26 0.85 -0.08
C PRO A 103 -14.91 -0.53 -0.04
N MET A 104 -14.57 -1.38 -1.02
CA MET A 104 -15.05 -2.77 -1.09
C MET A 104 -14.52 -3.56 0.11
N ILE A 105 -13.23 -3.42 0.44
CA ILE A 105 -12.62 -4.07 1.60
C ILE A 105 -13.31 -3.61 2.88
N VAL A 106 -13.48 -2.31 3.10
CA VAL A 106 -14.13 -1.78 4.30
C VAL A 106 -15.55 -2.32 4.44
N GLN A 107 -16.32 -2.38 3.34
CA GLN A 107 -17.68 -2.89 3.38
C GLN A 107 -17.73 -4.38 3.77
N TYR A 108 -17.10 -5.25 2.97
CA TYR A 108 -17.28 -6.70 3.12
C TYR A 108 -16.38 -7.31 4.19
N VAL A 109 -15.17 -6.78 4.40
CA VAL A 109 -14.19 -7.34 5.35
C VAL A 109 -14.37 -6.73 6.74
N THR A 110 -14.38 -5.40 6.84
CA THR A 110 -14.48 -4.74 8.15
C THR A 110 -15.93 -4.59 8.61
N GLY A 111 -16.82 -4.08 7.76
CA GLY A 111 -18.19 -3.75 8.10
C GLY A 111 -19.03 -5.00 8.40
N GLU A 112 -19.07 -5.94 7.46
CA GLU A 112 -19.89 -7.14 7.58
C GLU A 112 -19.26 -8.23 8.47
N ARG A 113 -17.93 -8.39 8.41
CA ARG A 113 -17.22 -9.51 9.05
C ARG A 113 -16.39 -9.11 10.27
N GLY A 114 -16.27 -7.81 10.55
CA GLY A 114 -15.61 -7.30 11.75
C GLY A 114 -14.09 -7.41 11.74
N ILE A 115 -13.48 -7.75 10.61
CA ILE A 115 -12.02 -7.93 10.48
C ILE A 115 -11.33 -6.56 10.40
N PRO A 116 -10.30 -6.30 11.22
CA PRO A 116 -9.52 -5.08 11.10
C PRO A 116 -8.84 -4.97 9.74
N SER A 117 -8.81 -3.77 9.16
CA SER A 117 -8.21 -3.47 7.86
C SER A 117 -7.17 -2.36 7.95
N VAL A 118 -6.04 -2.55 7.27
CA VAL A 118 -5.01 -1.52 7.09
C VAL A 118 -4.91 -1.16 5.62
N TYR A 119 -4.94 0.13 5.33
CA TYR A 119 -4.76 0.65 3.99
C TYR A 119 -3.42 1.37 3.83
N PHE A 120 -2.57 0.87 2.94
CA PHE A 120 -1.43 1.64 2.45
C PHE A 120 -1.87 2.58 1.32
N ALA A 121 -2.52 3.69 1.68
CA ALA A 121 -3.15 4.57 0.71
C ALA A 121 -2.15 5.40 -0.08
N GLN A 122 -2.41 5.58 -1.38
CA GLN A 122 -1.80 6.66 -2.15
C GLN A 122 -2.26 8.01 -1.59
N ALA A 123 -1.41 9.04 -1.65
CA ALA A 123 -1.72 10.35 -1.06
C ALA A 123 -3.06 10.95 -1.55
N ALA A 124 -3.38 10.80 -2.84
CA ALA A 124 -4.66 11.24 -3.40
C ALA A 124 -5.86 10.44 -2.85
N ALA A 125 -5.69 9.14 -2.61
CA ALA A 125 -6.72 8.26 -2.07
C ALA A 125 -6.92 8.46 -0.56
N TYR A 126 -5.85 8.81 0.17
CA TYR A 126 -5.90 9.07 1.60
C TYR A 126 -6.94 10.14 1.96
N ALA A 127 -6.96 11.26 1.23
CA ALA A 127 -7.92 12.34 1.45
C ALA A 127 -9.37 11.90 1.27
N ARG A 128 -9.63 10.97 0.33
CA ARG A 128 -10.97 10.47 0.02
C ARG A 128 -11.47 9.45 1.02
N TYR A 129 -10.59 8.60 1.54
CA TYR A 129 -10.97 7.41 2.29
C TYR A 129 -10.66 7.46 3.78
N SER A 130 -9.97 8.51 4.26
CA SER A 130 -9.69 8.73 5.69
C SER A 130 -10.94 8.76 6.57
N VAL A 131 -12.10 9.09 5.99
CA VAL A 131 -13.40 9.02 6.68
C VAL A 131 -13.71 7.63 7.25
N TYR A 132 -13.19 6.55 6.65
CA TYR A 132 -13.39 5.21 7.18
C TYR A 132 -12.68 4.97 8.52
N MET A 133 -11.59 5.70 8.81
CA MET A 133 -10.98 5.67 10.15
C MET A 133 -11.88 6.31 11.20
N MET A 134 -12.77 7.24 10.83
CA MET A 134 -13.75 7.81 11.77
C MET A 134 -14.94 6.88 11.97
N ILE A 135 -15.36 6.17 10.91
CA ILE A 135 -16.47 5.21 10.98
C ILE A 135 -16.07 3.95 11.77
N TYR A 136 -14.81 3.52 11.65
CA TYR A 136 -14.27 2.31 12.28
C TYR A 136 -12.95 2.61 13.03
N PRO A 137 -12.98 3.41 14.10
CA PRO A 137 -11.77 3.94 14.75
C PRO A 137 -10.88 2.88 15.41
N ASP A 138 -11.43 1.71 15.71
CA ASP A 138 -10.77 0.57 16.34
C ASP A 138 -10.41 -0.54 15.34
N LYS A 139 -10.76 -0.38 14.05
CA LYS A 139 -10.59 -1.42 13.03
C LYS A 139 -9.97 -0.96 11.72
N VAL A 140 -10.01 0.34 11.40
CA VAL A 140 -9.46 0.86 10.14
C VAL A 140 -8.31 1.80 10.42
N TRP A 141 -7.15 1.48 9.84
CA TRP A 141 -5.97 2.35 9.85
C TRP A 141 -5.45 2.59 8.45
N MET A 142 -4.87 3.76 8.22
CA MET A 142 -4.41 4.17 6.90
C MET A 142 -3.09 4.91 6.97
N THR A 143 -2.19 4.65 6.03
CA THR A 143 -0.99 5.47 5.82
C THR A 143 -1.21 6.46 4.69
N ASN A 144 -0.53 7.62 4.74
CA ASN A 144 -0.63 8.64 3.69
C ASN A 144 0.57 8.61 2.73
N GLY A 145 0.46 7.85 1.63
CA GLY A 145 1.45 7.81 0.56
C GLY A 145 2.88 7.57 1.04
N PHE A 146 3.85 8.20 0.36
CA PHE A 146 5.26 8.13 0.73
C PHE A 146 5.56 8.67 2.13
N LEU A 147 4.78 9.65 2.62
CA LEU A 147 4.96 10.17 3.97
C LEU A 147 4.65 9.10 5.02
N GLY A 148 3.53 8.42 4.88
CA GLY A 148 3.15 7.31 5.74
C GLY A 148 4.14 6.15 5.65
N GLY A 149 4.62 5.84 4.44
CA GLY A 149 5.71 4.88 4.23
C GLY A 149 7.00 5.27 4.98
N ALA A 150 7.46 6.51 4.85
CA ALA A 150 8.65 7.02 5.55
C ALA A 150 8.49 6.98 7.08
N GLN A 151 7.31 7.36 7.59
CA GLN A 151 6.99 7.27 9.02
C GLN A 151 7.03 5.81 9.52
N TYR A 152 6.49 4.88 8.74
CA TYR A 152 6.52 3.46 9.07
C TYR A 152 7.94 2.90 9.03
N GLU A 153 8.71 3.22 7.99
CA GLU A 153 10.13 2.87 7.88
C GLU A 153 10.91 3.36 9.11
N LYS A 154 10.67 4.60 9.54
CA LYS A 154 11.31 5.19 10.72
C LYS A 154 10.91 4.45 12.00
N LEU A 155 9.64 4.09 12.13
CA LEU A 155 9.10 3.36 13.27
C LEU A 155 9.73 1.96 13.41
N VAL A 156 9.97 1.27 12.29
CA VAL A 156 10.54 -0.07 12.28
C VAL A 156 12.07 -0.09 12.13
N GLY A 157 12.71 1.09 12.09
CA GLY A 157 14.16 1.23 12.04
C GLY A 157 14.80 0.85 10.71
N ILE A 158 14.06 0.95 9.60
CA ILE A 158 14.57 0.72 8.24
C ILE A 158 14.59 2.03 7.46
N LYS A 159 15.46 2.12 6.45
CA LYS A 159 15.42 3.20 5.45
C LYS A 159 15.11 2.56 4.10
N GLY A 160 14.00 2.95 3.50
CA GLY A 160 13.55 2.43 2.22
C GLY A 160 13.11 3.55 1.28
N LEU A 161 12.19 3.21 0.39
CA LEU A 161 11.67 4.10 -0.66
C LEU A 161 10.92 5.30 -0.07
N GLY A 162 10.26 5.13 1.08
CA GLY A 162 9.53 6.21 1.75
C GLY A 162 10.45 7.36 2.13
N HIS A 163 11.54 7.08 2.86
CA HIS A 163 12.53 8.10 3.21
C HIS A 163 13.14 8.77 1.97
N ALA A 164 13.56 7.97 0.99
CA ALA A 164 14.17 8.49 -0.23
C ALA A 164 13.24 9.43 -1.01
N ALA A 165 11.94 9.10 -1.09
CA ALA A 165 10.94 9.94 -1.73
C ALA A 165 10.71 11.25 -0.97
N ILE A 166 10.61 11.20 0.37
CA ILE A 166 10.42 12.40 1.19
C ILE A 166 11.65 13.32 1.13
N ASP A 167 12.86 12.77 1.19
CA ASP A 167 14.09 13.55 1.02
C ASP A 167 14.13 14.22 -0.36
N SER A 168 13.74 13.49 -1.41
CA SER A 168 13.67 14.02 -2.77
C SER A 168 12.66 15.16 -2.90
N TYR A 169 11.49 15.05 -2.27
CA TYR A 169 10.50 16.13 -2.26
C TYR A 169 11.02 17.39 -1.57
N ALA A 170 11.72 17.25 -0.44
CA ALA A 170 12.32 18.39 0.25
C ALA A 170 13.34 19.13 -0.63
N ILE A 171 14.20 18.39 -1.33
CA ILE A 171 15.19 18.97 -2.26
C ILE A 171 14.48 19.67 -3.43
N LEU A 172 13.51 19.02 -4.05
CA LEU A 172 12.75 19.59 -5.16
C LEU A 172 12.01 20.87 -4.73
N SER A 173 11.38 20.88 -3.56
CA SER A 173 10.72 22.07 -3.02
C SER A 173 11.69 23.23 -2.82
N ALA A 174 12.90 22.97 -2.31
CA ALA A 174 13.94 23.99 -2.19
C ALA A 174 14.39 24.53 -3.55
N VAL A 175 14.60 23.65 -4.53
CA VAL A 175 14.98 24.02 -5.90
C VAL A 175 13.90 24.88 -6.56
N TYR A 176 12.62 24.51 -6.44
CA TYR A 176 11.51 25.32 -6.95
C TYR A 176 11.48 26.71 -6.32
N LEU A 177 11.68 26.80 -5.00
CA LEU A 177 11.73 28.09 -4.32
C LEU A 177 12.87 28.97 -4.85
N ILE A 178 14.06 28.38 -5.08
CA ILE A 178 15.20 29.09 -5.67
C ILE A 178 14.85 29.63 -7.06
N PHE A 179 14.22 28.82 -7.92
CA PHE A 179 13.82 29.29 -9.25
C PHE A 179 12.75 30.38 -9.21
N VAL A 180 11.80 30.32 -8.27
CA VAL A 180 10.81 31.39 -8.07
C VAL A 180 11.49 32.69 -7.64
N ILE A 181 12.44 32.62 -6.69
CA ILE A 181 13.18 33.80 -6.24
C ILE A 181 14.00 34.40 -7.39
N LEU A 182 14.75 33.57 -8.12
CA LEU A 182 15.54 34.03 -9.26
C LEU A 182 14.65 34.64 -10.36
N GLY A 183 13.52 34.02 -10.67
CA GLY A 183 12.54 34.55 -11.61
C GLY A 183 12.02 35.93 -11.18
N ASN A 184 11.66 36.07 -9.90
CA ASN A 184 11.20 37.35 -9.37
C ASN A 184 12.29 38.43 -9.40
N ILE A 185 13.55 38.09 -9.09
CA ILE A 185 14.68 39.03 -9.21
C ILE A 185 14.82 39.50 -10.66
N THR A 186 14.85 38.58 -11.63
CA THR A 186 14.98 38.96 -13.04
C THR A 186 13.81 39.81 -13.54
N MET A 187 12.59 39.53 -13.08
CA MET A 187 11.41 40.34 -13.41
C MET A 187 11.55 41.76 -12.87
N VAL A 188 11.95 41.92 -11.60
CA VAL A 188 12.10 43.24 -10.98
C VAL A 188 13.24 44.04 -11.62
N SER A 189 14.39 43.40 -11.91
CA SER A 189 15.51 44.06 -12.60
C SER A 189 15.10 44.62 -13.96
N ARG A 190 14.36 43.85 -14.77
CA ARG A 190 13.90 44.30 -16.10
C ARG A 190 12.89 45.44 -16.02
N ILE A 191 11.99 45.43 -15.03
CA ILE A 191 11.06 46.55 -14.80
C ILE A 191 11.81 47.82 -14.36
N GLY A 192 12.94 47.68 -13.66
CA GLY A 192 13.82 48.79 -13.31
C GLY A 192 14.49 49.41 -14.53
N GLU A 193 15.03 48.57 -15.42
CA GLU A 193 15.67 48.98 -16.68
C GLU A 193 14.68 49.72 -17.60
N GLU A 194 13.46 49.19 -17.78
CA GLU A 194 12.42 49.83 -18.61
C GLU A 194 12.01 51.22 -18.07
N LYS A 195 11.97 51.41 -16.75
CA LYS A 195 11.66 52.71 -16.14
C LYS A 195 12.79 53.72 -16.24
N GLU A 196 14.05 53.29 -16.21
CA GLU A 196 15.19 54.19 -16.42
C GLU A 196 15.25 54.67 -17.87
N GLU A 197 14.96 53.80 -18.85
CA GLU A 197 14.84 54.20 -20.26
C GLU A 197 13.72 55.23 -20.46
N GLU A 198 12.53 55.03 -19.87
CA GLU A 198 11.39 55.95 -20.02
C GLU A 198 11.62 57.35 -19.41
N VAL A 199 12.48 57.47 -18.40
CA VAL A 199 12.83 58.76 -17.74
C VAL A 199 13.93 59.52 -18.49
N THR A 200 14.70 58.85 -19.36
CA THR A 200 15.81 59.45 -20.12
C THR A 200 15.44 59.91 -21.54
N VAL A 201 14.17 59.74 -21.95
CA VAL A 201 13.61 60.19 -23.25
C VAL A 201 12.83 61.50 -23.11
#